data_AF-A0A453AGG0-F1
#
_entry.id   AF-A0A453AGG0-F1
#
_cell.length_a   1.000
_cell.length_b   1.000
_cell.length_c   1.000
_cell.angle_alpha   90.00
_cell.angle_beta   90.00
_cell.angle_gamma   90.00
#
_symmetry.space_group_name_H-M   'P 1'
#
loop_
_entity.id
_entity.type
_entity.pdbx_description
1 polymer ?
#
loop_
_entity_poly.entity_id
_entity_poly.type
_entity_poly.pdbx_seq_one_letter_code
_entity_poly.pdbx_strand_id
1 'polypeptide(L)'
;MEPSRHRVPAAAVLLVLVAAAAVVGRCGAQLPIPVRTDGFVYGGHAAAPAWGDAVVVEAFFDPVCPDSRDAWPPLQRAAAHYGARRVAVVVHLFPLP
;
A
#
# COMPACT_ATOMS: atom_id res chain seq x y z
N MET A 1 -34.11 53.59 15.98
CA MET A 1 -34.09 52.13 15.82
C MET A 1 -32.67 51.67 16.10
N GLU A 2 -32.42 51.18 17.31
CA GLU A 2 -31.11 50.64 17.70
C GLU A 2 -30.99 49.21 17.14
N PRO A 3 -29.90 48.83 16.46
CA PRO A 3 -29.77 47.48 15.92
C PRO A 3 -29.54 46.48 17.06
N SER A 4 -30.50 45.57 17.22
CA SER A 4 -30.42 44.45 18.17
C SER A 4 -29.16 43.62 17.87
N ARG A 5 -28.16 43.72 18.74
CA ARG A 5 -26.95 42.90 18.65
C ARG A 5 -27.29 41.48 19.09
N HIS A 6 -27.56 40.60 18.13
CA HIS A 6 -27.69 39.18 18.37
C HIS A 6 -26.39 38.63 18.96
N ARG A 7 -26.39 38.34 20.26
CA ARG A 7 -25.26 37.68 20.92
C ARG A 7 -25.29 36.20 20.53
N VAL A 8 -24.38 35.80 19.65
CA VAL A 8 -24.19 34.38 19.34
C VAL A 8 -23.75 33.67 20.63
N PRO A 9 -24.45 32.62 21.10
CA PRO A 9 -24.07 31.93 22.32
C PRO A 9 -22.73 31.24 22.12
N ALA A 10 -21.84 31.32 23.12
CA ALA A 10 -20.51 30.71 23.07
C ALA A 10 -20.54 29.20 22.76
N ALA A 11 -21.61 28.51 23.17
CA ALA A 11 -21.85 27.11 22.85
C ALA A 11 -22.04 26.86 21.33
N ALA A 12 -22.71 27.77 20.61
CA ALA A 12 -22.86 27.67 19.16
C ALA A 12 -21.53 27.91 18.44
N VAL A 13 -20.73 28.85 18.93
CA VAL A 13 -19.37 29.08 18.42
C VAL A 13 -18.50 27.83 18.64
N LEU A 14 -18.53 27.25 19.83
CA LEU A 14 -17.78 26.02 20.15
C LEU A 14 -18.22 24.84 19.27
N LEU A 15 -19.53 24.65 19.06
CA LEU A 15 -20.07 23.60 18.19
C LEU A 15 -19.58 23.74 16.74
N VAL A 16 -19.59 24.98 16.21
CA VAL A 16 -19.06 25.28 14.87
C VAL A 16 -17.56 24.98 14.79
N LEU A 17 -16.79 25.34 15.81
CA LEU A 17 -15.34 25.07 15.85
C LEU A 17 -15.05 23.56 15.92
N VAL A 18 -15.79 22.79 16.72
CA VAL A 18 -15.64 21.33 16.80
C VAL A 18 -16.02 20.66 15.49
N ALA A 19 -17.14 21.09 14.87
CA ALA A 19 -17.55 20.58 13.57
C ALA A 19 -16.50 20.90 12.48
N ALA A 20 -15.95 22.12 12.46
CA ALA A 20 -14.89 22.51 11.53
C ALA A 20 -13.62 21.66 11.75
N ALA A 21 -13.19 21.45 12.99
CA ALA A 21 -12.04 20.61 13.31
C ALA A 21 -12.24 19.14 12.88
N ALA A 22 -13.45 18.60 13.06
CA ALA A 22 -13.78 17.24 12.63
C ALA A 22 -13.80 17.08 11.10
N VAL A 23 -14.19 18.11 10.35
CA VAL A 23 -14.16 18.10 8.87
C VAL A 23 -12.72 18.18 8.37
N VAL A 24 -11.89 19.05 8.96
CA VAL A 24 -10.47 19.20 8.57
C VAL A 24 -9.64 17.98 8.95
N GLY A 25 -9.95 17.32 10.08
CA GLY A 25 -9.20 16.16 10.58
C GLY A 25 -9.39 14.85 9.80
N ARG A 26 -10.34 14.77 8.86
CA ARG A 26 -10.64 13.52 8.12
C ARG A 26 -9.74 13.22 6.93
N CYS A 27 -8.82 14.10 6.56
CA CYS A 27 -8.00 13.93 5.35
C CYS A 27 -6.67 13.18 5.56
N GLY A 28 -6.34 12.76 6.78
CA GLY A 28 -5.05 12.11 7.09
C GLY A 28 -5.08 10.58 7.22
N ALA A 29 -6.24 9.95 7.10
CA ALA A 29 -6.39 8.51 7.37
C ALA A 29 -6.12 7.60 6.15
N GLN A 30 -6.03 8.16 4.94
CA GLN A 30 -5.73 7.39 3.74
C GLN A 30 -4.24 7.45 3.45
N LEU A 31 -3.55 6.32 3.60
CA LEU A 31 -2.18 6.20 3.09
C LEU A 31 -2.22 6.34 1.55
N PRO A 32 -1.35 7.15 0.92
CA PRO A 32 -1.30 7.23 -0.52
C PRO A 32 -1.02 5.85 -1.12
N ILE A 33 -1.63 5.54 -2.27
CA ILE A 33 -1.36 4.30 -2.99
C ILE A 33 0.15 4.25 -3.29
N PRO A 34 0.87 3.20 -2.84
CA PRO A 34 2.30 3.10 -3.06
C PRO A 34 2.65 3.18 -4.55
N VAL A 35 3.65 4.00 -4.89
CA VAL A 35 4.12 4.17 -6.28
C VAL A 35 4.81 2.92 -6.83
N ARG A 36 5.19 1.99 -5.97
CA ARG A 36 5.78 0.69 -6.30
C ARG A 36 5.29 -0.36 -5.32
N THR A 37 5.14 -1.59 -5.81
CA THR A 37 4.94 -2.77 -4.98
C THR A 37 6.12 -2.93 -4.01
N ASP A 38 5.83 -3.37 -2.80
CA ASP A 38 6.81 -3.74 -1.81
C ASP A 38 7.59 -5.00 -2.21
N GLY A 39 8.72 -5.23 -1.55
CA GLY A 39 9.61 -6.35 -1.90
C GLY A 39 10.53 -6.07 -3.09
N PHE A 40 11.00 -7.14 -3.74
CA PHE A 40 11.88 -7.07 -4.90
C PHE A 40 11.42 -8.01 -6.01
N VAL A 41 11.73 -7.66 -7.26
CA VAL A 41 11.34 -8.46 -8.43
C VAL A 41 12.48 -9.39 -8.85
N TYR A 42 12.16 -10.66 -9.08
CA TYR A 42 13.05 -11.65 -9.68
C TYR A 42 12.50 -12.10 -11.04
N GLY A 43 13.34 -12.03 -12.07
CA GLY A 43 12.87 -12.09 -13.46
C GLY A 43 12.05 -10.84 -13.81
N GLY A 44 11.35 -10.85 -14.94
CA GLY A 44 10.51 -9.72 -15.33
C GLY A 44 11.25 -8.51 -15.94
N HIS A 45 10.50 -7.58 -16.53
CA HIS A 45 10.98 -6.20 -16.72
C HIS A 45 10.79 -5.43 -15.41
N ALA A 46 11.87 -4.84 -14.89
CA ALA A 46 11.90 -4.05 -13.65
C ALA A 46 10.93 -2.85 -13.63
N ALA A 47 10.37 -2.49 -14.80
CA ALA A 47 9.53 -1.30 -14.97
C ALA A 47 8.10 -1.46 -14.43
N ALA A 48 7.52 -2.66 -14.41
CA ALA A 48 6.24 -2.93 -13.73
C ALA A 48 5.83 -4.40 -13.88
N PRO A 49 5.95 -5.23 -12.83
CA PRO A 49 5.25 -6.51 -12.79
C PRO A 49 3.73 -6.30 -12.88
N ALA A 50 3.21 -5.23 -12.27
CA ALA A 50 1.78 -5.02 -12.08
C ALA A 50 1.03 -4.46 -13.30
N TRP A 51 1.71 -3.90 -14.31
CA TRP A 51 1.07 -3.09 -15.39
C TRP A 51 1.29 -3.65 -16.81
N GLY A 52 1.74 -4.90 -16.94
CA GLY A 52 2.01 -5.53 -18.25
C GLY A 52 1.36 -6.90 -18.45
N ASP A 53 1.56 -7.51 -19.62
CA ASP A 53 1.00 -8.83 -20.03
C ASP A 53 1.62 -10.05 -19.31
N ALA A 54 2.36 -9.84 -18.23
CA ALA A 54 3.08 -10.88 -17.51
C ALA A 54 2.25 -11.40 -16.32
N VAL A 55 2.29 -12.71 -16.09
CA VAL A 55 1.79 -13.33 -14.87
C VAL A 55 2.71 -12.96 -13.72
N VAL A 56 2.15 -12.32 -12.69
CA VAL A 56 2.88 -11.98 -11.46
C VAL A 56 2.66 -13.07 -10.42
N VAL A 57 3.76 -13.62 -9.92
CA VAL A 57 3.76 -14.55 -8.78
C VAL A 57 4.27 -13.80 -7.56
N GLU A 58 3.39 -13.50 -6.62
CA GLU A 58 3.75 -12.89 -5.35
C GLU A 58 4.17 -13.98 -4.35
N ALA A 59 5.38 -13.85 -3.81
CA ALA A 59 6.00 -14.82 -2.91
C ALA A 59 6.33 -14.13 -1.57
N PHE A 60 5.60 -14.51 -0.52
CA PHE A 60 5.83 -14.01 0.84
C PHE A 60 6.82 -14.95 1.54
N PHE A 61 8.05 -14.50 1.71
CA PHE A 61 9.17 -15.30 2.19
C PHE A 61 9.66 -14.82 3.55
N ASP A 62 9.81 -15.77 4.47
CA ASP A 62 10.58 -15.56 5.68
C ASP A 62 12.03 -16.01 5.44
N PRO A 63 13.04 -15.13 5.61
CA PRO A 63 14.45 -15.48 5.44
C PRO A 63 14.95 -16.66 6.28
N VAL A 64 14.31 -16.99 7.40
CA VAL A 64 14.73 -18.10 8.27
C VAL A 64 13.89 -19.36 8.10
N CYS A 65 12.76 -19.29 7.39
CA CYS A 65 11.84 -20.41 7.22
C CYS A 65 12.39 -21.45 6.21
N PRO A 66 12.56 -22.72 6.61
CA PRO A 66 13.00 -23.80 5.72
C PRO A 66 12.11 -23.98 4.50
N ASP A 67 10.79 -23.83 4.65
CA ASP A 67 9.85 -24.01 3.54
C ASP A 67 9.93 -22.87 2.52
N SER A 68 10.15 -21.62 3.00
CA SER A 68 10.41 -20.47 2.13
C SER A 68 11.70 -20.66 1.33
N ARG A 69 12.76 -21.17 1.97
CA ARG A 69 14.02 -21.52 1.30
C ARG A 69 13.78 -22.59 0.22
N ASP A 70 13.04 -23.65 0.54
CA ASP A 70 12.85 -24.79 -0.37
C ASP A 70 11.90 -24.43 -1.54
N ALA A 71 11.01 -23.45 -1.36
CA ALA A 71 10.18 -22.86 -2.41
C ALA A 71 10.95 -21.96 -3.39
N TRP A 72 12.16 -21.49 -3.04
CA TRP A 72 12.90 -20.54 -3.86
C TRP A 72 13.42 -21.12 -5.20
N PRO A 73 14.12 -22.27 -5.23
CA PRO A 73 14.61 -22.84 -6.49
C PRO A 73 13.54 -23.11 -7.56
N PRO A 74 12.36 -23.68 -7.28
CA PRO A 74 11.33 -23.90 -8.30
C PRO A 74 10.77 -22.59 -8.87
N LEU A 75 10.63 -21.54 -8.05
CA LEU A 75 10.20 -20.22 -8.55
C LEU A 75 11.21 -19.61 -9.52
N GLN A 76 12.51 -19.72 -9.20
CA GLN A 76 13.55 -19.27 -10.11
C GLN A 76 13.50 -20.02 -11.45
N ARG A 77 13.32 -21.35 -11.42
CA ARG A 77 13.19 -22.17 -12.62
C ARG A 77 11.97 -21.79 -13.45
N ALA A 78 10.83 -21.49 -12.82
CA ALA A 78 9.64 -21.04 -13.52
C ALA A 78 9.87 -19.69 -14.22
N ALA A 79 10.44 -18.71 -13.51
CA ALA A 79 10.77 -17.40 -14.07
C ALA A 79 11.75 -17.51 -15.26
N ALA A 80 12.75 -18.39 -15.16
CA ALA A 80 13.69 -18.66 -16.24
C ALA A 80 13.03 -19.37 -17.43
N HIS A 81 12.18 -20.36 -17.18
CA HIS A 81 11.54 -21.16 -18.22
C HIS A 81 10.56 -20.35 -19.08
N TYR A 82 9.70 -19.56 -18.45
CA TYR A 82 8.71 -18.75 -19.17
C TYR A 82 9.25 -17.41 -19.66
N GLY A 83 10.36 -16.95 -19.07
CA GLY A 83 11.06 -15.73 -19.43
C GLY A 83 10.43 -14.45 -18.87
N ALA A 84 11.26 -13.42 -18.79
CA ALA A 84 10.98 -12.14 -18.14
C ALA A 84 9.86 -11.28 -18.78
N ARG A 85 9.28 -11.70 -19.90
CA ARG A 85 8.10 -11.04 -20.49
C ARG A 85 6.78 -11.70 -20.13
N ARG A 86 6.81 -12.94 -19.63
CA ARG A 86 5.61 -13.75 -19.36
C ARG A 86 5.40 -14.04 -17.89
N VAL A 87 6.48 -14.18 -17.13
CA VAL A 87 6.42 -14.43 -15.68
C VAL A 87 7.39 -13.51 -14.96
N ALA A 88 6.89 -12.86 -13.91
CA ALA A 88 7.68 -12.11 -12.95
C ALA A 88 7.36 -12.61 -11.55
N VAL A 89 8.39 -12.78 -10.70
CA VAL A 89 8.21 -13.16 -9.31
C VAL A 89 8.47 -11.92 -8.45
N VAL A 90 7.52 -11.51 -7.62
CA VAL A 90 7.71 -10.44 -6.63
C VAL A 90 7.87 -11.08 -5.27
N VAL A 91 9.00 -10.83 -4.61
CA VAL A 91 9.34 -11.42 -3.32
C VAL A 91 9.14 -10.39 -2.22
N HIS A 92 8.20 -10.67 -1.33
CA HIS A 92 7.88 -9.89 -0.14
C HIS A 92 8.55 -10.57 1.05
N LEU A 93 9.56 -9.91 1.63
CA LEU A 93 10.22 -10.44 2.81
C LEU A 93 9.41 -10.05 4.05
N PHE A 94 9.08 -11.04 4.88
CA PHE A 94 8.46 -10.79 6.18
C PHE A 94 9.09 -11.72 7.23
N PRO A 95 9.47 -11.20 8.40
CA PRO A 95 9.92 -12.06 9.49
C PRO A 95 8.70 -12.77 10.11
N LEU A 96 8.78 -14.09 10.30
CA LEU A 96 7.90 -14.77 11.24
C LEU A 96 8.45 -14.54 12.68
N PRO A 97 7.59 -14.25 13.67
CA PRO A 97 8.00 -14.04 15.06
C PRO A 97 8.49 -15.32 15.75
#